data_AF-A0A844MCV3-F1
#
_entry.id   AF-A0A844MCV3-F1
#
_cell.length_a   1.000
_cell.length_b   1.000
_cell.length_c   1.000
_cell.angle_alpha   90.00
_cell.angle_beta   90.00
_cell.angle_gamma   90.00
#
_symmetry.space_group_name_H-M   'P 1'
#
loop_
_entity.id
_entity.type
_entity.pdbx_description
1 polymer ?
#
loop_
_entity_poly.entity_id
_entity_poly.type
_entity_poly.pdbx_seq_one_letter_code
_entity_poly.pdbx_strand_id
1 'polypeptide(L)' 'MPPFGPIKRRDLIAYLRELDFDGPFSGKKHQFMSKGALRVRIPNPHQGDISKGLLGTVLEQAGISRLEWEQL' A
#
# COMPACT_ATOMS: atom_id res chain seq x y z
N MET A 1 -11.02 6.79 6.09
CA MET A 1 -10.18 7.85 5.52
C MET A 1 -8.73 7.74 5.94
N PRO A 2 -7.90 7.12 5.10
CA PRO A 2 -6.48 7.00 5.37
C PRO A 2 -5.74 8.33 5.16
N PRO A 3 -4.77 8.68 6.02
CA PRO A 3 -3.99 9.89 5.85
C PRO A 3 -2.99 9.74 4.70
N PHE A 4 -2.78 10.80 3.92
CA PHE A 4 -1.60 10.90 3.04
C PHE A 4 -0.37 11.38 3.84
N GLY A 5 0.12 10.52 4.72
CA GLY A 5 1.21 10.78 5.66
C GLY A 5 1.88 9.48 6.13
N PRO A 6 2.69 9.53 7.21
CA PRO A 6 3.20 8.33 7.84
C PRO A 6 2.07 7.36 8.20
N ILE A 7 2.17 6.10 7.77
CA ILE A 7 1.14 5.08 7.99
C ILE A 7 1.75 3.73 8.38
N LYS A 8 1.07 2.98 9.27
CA LYS A 8 1.52 1.64 9.63
C LYS A 8 1.34 0.68 8.45
N ARG A 9 2.27 -0.26 8.29
CA ARG A 9 2.19 -1.34 7.28
C ARG A 9 0.85 -2.07 7.28
N ARG A 10 0.33 -2.39 8.48
CA ARG A 10 -0.95 -3.10 8.63
C ARG A 10 -2.13 -2.29 8.10
N ASP A 11 -2.10 -0.97 8.29
CA ASP A 11 -3.18 -0.07 7.89
C ASP A 11 -3.11 0.10 6.36
N LEU A 12 -1.91 0.26 5.78
CA LEU A 12 -1.71 0.22 4.32
C LEU A 12 -2.30 -1.06 3.70
N ILE A 13 -2.04 -2.24 4.28
CA ILE A 13 -2.60 -3.50 3.80
C ILE A 13 -4.14 -3.50 3.89
N ALA A 14 -4.71 -3.00 4.98
CA ALA A 14 -6.15 -2.94 5.16
C ALA A 14 -6.82 -2.05 4.09
N TYR A 15 -6.30 -0.84 3.88
CA TYR A 15 -6.85 0.09 2.88
C TYR A 15 -6.67 -0.41 1.44
N LEU A 16 -5.56 -1.10 1.13
CA LEU A 16 -5.41 -1.73 -0.18
C LEU A 16 -6.44 -2.85 -0.40
N ARG A 17 -6.84 -3.60 0.65
CA ARG A 17 -7.93 -4.58 0.54
C ARG A 17 -9.28 -3.93 0.25
N GLU A 18 -9.55 -2.78 0.86
CA GLU A 18 -10.76 -1.98 0.57
C GLU A 18 -10.79 -1.51 -0.90
N LEU A 19 -9.63 -1.38 -1.54
CA LEU A 19 -9.47 -1.08 -2.97
C LEU A 19 -9.37 -2.34 -3.86
N ASP A 20 -9.86 -3.49 -3.40
CA ASP A 20 -9.84 -4.78 -4.10
C ASP A 20 -8.45 -5.33 -4.43
N PHE A 21 -7.43 -5.04 -3.62
CA PHE A 21 -6.14 -5.72 -3.73
C PHE A 21 -6.13 -7.01 -2.90
N ASP A 22 -5.68 -8.10 -3.51
CA ASP A 22 -5.45 -9.39 -2.89
C ASP A 22 -4.07 -9.49 -2.21
N GLY A 23 -3.99 -10.33 -1.17
CA GLY A 23 -2.75 -10.66 -0.45
C GLY A 23 -2.73 -10.19 1.02
N PRO A 24 -1.54 -9.92 1.60
CA PRO A 24 -0.21 -9.88 0.97
C PRO A 24 0.36 -11.26 0.64
N PHE A 25 0.95 -11.39 -0.54
CA PHE A 25 1.66 -12.59 -1.00
C PHE A 25 3.14 -12.51 -0.64
N SER A 26 3.75 -13.65 -0.29
CA SER A 26 5.19 -13.75 -0.05
C SER A 26 5.98 -13.61 -1.36
N GLY A 27 6.88 -12.62 -1.40
CA GLY A 27 7.85 -12.47 -2.48
C GLY A 27 9.27 -12.75 -1.99
N LYS A 28 10.23 -12.90 -2.92
CA LYS A 28 11.64 -13.24 -2.60
C LYS A 28 12.33 -12.24 -1.65
N LYS A 29 11.92 -10.97 -1.66
CA LYS A 29 12.48 -9.90 -0.80
C LYS A 29 11.42 -9.19 0.03
N HIS A 30 10.28 -8.87 -0.59
CA HIS A 30 9.18 -8.19 0.07
C HIS A 30 7.86 -8.84 -0.32
N GLN A 31 6.90 -8.77 0.60
CA GLN A 31 5.53 -9.09 0.24
C GLN A 31 5.00 -8.07 -0.78
N PHE A 32 4.00 -8.51 -1.54
CA PHE A 32 3.30 -7.69 -2.51
C PHE A 32 1.80 -7.97 -2.44
N MET A 33 0.99 -7.04 -2.91
CA MET A 33 -0.44 -7.21 -3.14
C MET A 33 -0.75 -7.05 -4.63
N SER A 34 -1.87 -7.59 -5.10
CA SER A 34 -2.22 -7.54 -6.52
C SER A 34 -3.69 -7.23 -6.75
N LYS A 35 -3.98 -6.50 -7.83
CA LYS A 35 -5.34 -6.27 -8.35
C LYS A 35 -5.33 -6.64 -9.83
N GLY A 36 -5.82 -7.83 -10.16
CA GLY A 36 -5.69 -8.40 -11.50
C GLY A 36 -4.21 -8.53 -11.93
N ALA A 37 -3.83 -7.87 -13.03
CA ALA A 37 -2.45 -7.86 -13.52
C ALA A 37 -1.53 -6.88 -12.75
N LEU A 38 -2.10 -5.96 -11.98
CA LEU A 38 -1.35 -4.96 -11.25
C LEU A 38 -0.74 -5.56 -9.99
N ARG A 39 0.54 -5.28 -9.72
CA ARG A 39 1.25 -5.76 -8.54
C ARG A 39 1.95 -4.61 -7.84
N VAL A 40 1.72 -4.50 -6.53
CA VAL A 40 2.23 -3.42 -5.70
C VAL A 40 3.08 -4.02 -4.59
N ARG A 41 4.32 -3.56 -4.48
CA ARG A 41 5.22 -4.00 -3.41
C ARG A 41 4.75 -3.37 -2.10
N ILE A 42 4.67 -4.16 -1.03
CA ILE A 42 4.35 -3.65 0.31
C ILE A 42 5.66 -3.39 1.07
N PRO A 43 6.11 -2.12 1.16
CA PRO A 43 7.37 -1.82 1.80
C PRO A 43 7.32 -2.14 3.29
N ASN A 44 8.46 -2.62 3.76
CA ASN A 44 8.92 -2.70 5.14
C ASN A 44 8.44 -3.87 6.04
N PRO A 45 9.33 -4.81 6.41
CA PRO A 45 9.18 -5.63 7.62
C PRO A 45 9.90 -5.06 8.87
N HIS A 46 10.57 -3.89 8.80
CA HIS A 46 11.30 -3.28 9.93
C HIS A 46 10.43 -2.32 10.78
N GLN A 47 10.96 -1.91 11.94
CA GLN A 47 10.29 -0.99 12.87
C GLN A 47 10.07 0.40 12.26
N GLY A 48 8.84 0.91 12.35
CA GLY A 48 8.47 2.28 11.97
C GLY A 48 7.32 2.37 10.97
N ASP A 49 6.78 3.57 10.86
CA ASP A 49 5.74 3.89 9.89
C ASP A 49 6.33 4.01 8.48
N ILE A 50 5.52 3.69 7.47
CA ILE A 50 5.81 3.93 6.07
C ILE A 50 5.75 5.44 5.87
N SER A 51 6.87 6.05 5.48
CA SER A 51 6.93 7.50 5.26
C SER A 51 5.97 7.94 4.15
N LYS A 52 5.55 9.20 4.20
CA LYS A 52 4.70 9.82 3.17
C LYS A 52 5.25 9.61 1.74
N GLY A 53 6.57 9.70 1.56
CA GLY A 53 7.21 9.49 0.26
C GLY A 53 7.11 8.05 -0.23
N LEU A 54 7.33 7.07 0.65
CA LEU A 54 7.14 5.65 0.31
C LEU A 54 5.67 5.35 0.02
N LEU A 55 4.75 5.90 0.82
CA LEU A 55 3.32 5.77 0.56
C LEU A 55 2.96 6.31 -0.83
N GLY A 56 3.45 7.50 -1.19
CA GLY A 56 3.24 8.07 -2.52
C GLY A 56 3.73 7.16 -3.65
N THR A 57 4.92 6.56 -3.49
CA THR A 57 5.47 5.61 -4.48
C THR A 57 4.59 4.35 -4.61
N VAL A 58 4.05 3.85 -3.49
CA VAL A 58 3.15 2.69 -3.47
C VAL A 58 1.83 3.02 -4.17
N LEU A 59 1.23 4.17 -3.89
CA LEU A 59 -0.03 4.61 -4.51
C LEU A 59 0.14 4.85 -6.02
N GLU A 60 1.26 5.45 -6.44
CA GLU A 60 1.59 5.63 -7.85
C GLU A 60 1.70 4.27 -8.58
N GLN A 61 2.42 3.30 -8.00
CA GLN A 61 2.49 1.93 -8.54
C GLN A 61 1.14 1.22 -8.55
N ALA A 62 0.27 1.58 -7.61
CA ALA A 62 -1.08 1.05 -7.51
C ALA A 62 -2.09 1.76 -8.44
N GLY A 63 -1.68 2.82 -9.14
CA GLY A 63 -2.57 3.64 -9.94
C GLY A 63 -3.66 4.34 -9.12
N ILE A 64 -3.41 4.56 -7.82
CA ILE A 64 -4.36 5.20 -6.88
C ILE A 64 -3.96 6.67 -6.75
N SER A 65 -4.88 7.57 -7.07
CA SER A 65 -4.68 8.99 -6.83
C SER A 65 -4.73 9.32 -5.33
N ARG A 66 -4.10 10.43 -4.94
CA ARG A 66 -4.20 10.92 -3.56
C ARG A 66 -5.66 11.15 -3.14
N LEU A 67 -6.50 11.64 -4.06
CA LEU A 67 -7.91 11.91 -3.77
C LEU A 67 -8.66 10.62 -3.48
N GLU A 68 -8.51 9.59 -4.32
CA GLU A 68 -9.13 8.28 -4.09
C GLU A 68 -8.65 7.68 -2.76
N TRP A 69 -7.36 7.80 -2.46
CA TRP A 69 -6.82 7.38 -1.17
C TRP A 69 -7.50 8.10 -0.01
N GLU A 70 -7.48 9.43 -0.02
CA GLU A 70 -8.12 10.26 1.01
C GLU A 70 -9.65 10.21 0.98
N GLN A 71 -10.31 9.42 0.11
CA GLN A 71 -11.77 9.26 0.04
C GLN A 71 -12.27 7.85 0.41
N LEU A 72 -11.36 6.91 0.66
CA LEU A 72 -11.67 5.62 1.31
C LEU A 72 -12.35 5.82 2.67
#